data_AF-A0A7S1N063-F1
#
_entry.id   AF-A0A7S1N063-F1
#
_cell.length_a   1.000
_cell.length_b   1.000
_cell.length_c   1.000
_cell.angle_alpha   90.00
_cell.angle_beta   90.00
_cell.angle_gamma   90.00
#
_symmetry.space_group_name_H-M   'P 1'
#
loop_
_entity.id
_entity.type
_entity.pdbx_description
1 polymer ?
#
loop_
_entity_poly.entity_id
_entity_poly.type
_entity_poly.pdbx_seq_one_letter_code
_entity_poly.pdbx_strand_id
1 'polypeptide(L)'
;TQMAIQATIAQLLCSNTLHGDPHLGNLLYTGDGNLAYLDFGVLCRVKPNQARALLISSVHIIKKQYREFIFDLVAMEVVDEEKVSIDDVVAAFDREFSRNEGKSDQVKL
;
A
#
# COMPACT_ATOMS: atom_id res chain seq x y z
N THR A 1 -1.90 -6.09 16.89
CA THR A 1 -2.09 -5.65 15.49
C THR A 1 -1.72 -4.18 15.27
N GLN A 2 -2.22 -3.23 16.05
CA GLN A 2 -1.95 -1.79 15.84
C GLN A 2 -0.44 -1.42 15.84
N MET A 3 0.33 -1.95 16.78
CA MET A 3 1.79 -1.70 16.86
C MET A 3 2.54 -2.21 15.62
N ALA A 4 2.14 -3.35 15.07
CA ALA A 4 2.71 -3.87 13.83
C ALA A 4 2.38 -2.98 12.63
N ILE A 5 1.15 -2.48 12.53
CA ILE A 5 0.75 -1.51 11.48
C ILE A 5 1.60 -0.24 11.58
N GLN A 6 1.73 0.32 12.79
CA GLN A 6 2.54 1.51 13.04
C GLN A 6 4.01 1.28 12.68
N ALA A 7 4.57 0.12 13.06
CA ALA A 7 5.93 -0.24 12.72
C ALA A 7 6.13 -0.34 11.20
N THR A 8 5.24 -1.01 10.47
CA THR A 8 5.30 -1.12 9.00
C THR A 8 5.22 0.25 8.33
N ILE A 9 4.31 1.13 8.76
CA ILE A 9 4.22 2.48 8.21
C ILE A 9 5.48 3.28 8.55
N ALA A 10 6.02 3.17 9.76
CA ALA A 10 7.26 3.84 10.16
C ALA A 10 8.47 3.36 9.34
N GLN A 11 8.57 2.06 9.03
CA GLN A 11 9.62 1.54 8.14
C GLN A 11 9.56 2.21 6.77
N LEU A 12 8.36 2.36 6.21
CA LEU A 12 8.19 3.03 4.92
C LEU A 12 8.54 4.52 5.02
N LEU A 13 7.96 5.24 5.99
CA LEU A 13 8.05 6.71 6.08
C LEU A 13 9.41 7.20 6.57
N CYS A 14 10.01 6.52 7.54
CA CYS A 14 11.24 6.97 8.19
C CYS A 14 12.49 6.46 7.48
N SER A 15 12.45 5.26 6.91
CA SER A 15 13.64 4.61 6.34
C SER A 15 13.50 4.18 4.87
N ASN A 16 12.33 4.35 4.25
CA ASN A 16 12.06 3.89 2.87
C ASN A 16 12.41 2.41 2.67
N THR A 17 12.15 1.60 3.69
CA THR A 17 12.38 0.15 3.68
C THR A 17 11.14 -0.56 4.15
N LEU A 18 10.94 -1.81 3.73
CA LEU A 18 9.90 -2.68 4.26
C LEU A 18 10.53 -4.03 4.60
N HIS A 19 10.20 -4.57 5.76
CA HIS A 19 10.52 -5.95 6.09
C HIS A 19 9.71 -6.88 5.17
N GLY A 20 10.40 -7.75 4.42
CA GLY A 20 9.77 -8.57 3.37
C GLY A 20 8.93 -9.73 3.91
N ASP A 21 9.22 -10.20 5.12
CA ASP A 21 8.47 -11.29 5.77
C ASP A 21 8.30 -11.07 7.29
N PRO A 22 7.51 -10.06 7.72
CA PRO A 22 7.33 -9.77 9.13
C PRO A 22 6.35 -10.79 9.76
N HIS A 23 6.85 -11.98 10.09
CA HIS A 23 6.10 -13.01 10.79
C HIS A 23 6.38 -13.03 12.30
N LEU A 24 5.53 -13.70 13.09
CA LEU A 24 5.65 -13.76 14.56
C LEU A 24 7.04 -14.20 15.05
N GLY A 25 7.72 -15.11 14.35
CA GLY A 25 9.08 -15.54 14.69
C GLY A 25 10.17 -14.47 14.58
N ASN A 26 9.94 -13.38 13.85
CA ASN A 26 10.90 -12.28 13.63
C ASN A 26 10.53 -11.02 14.40
N LEU A 27 9.46 -11.07 15.20
CA LEU A 27 8.93 -9.95 15.96
C LEU A 27 8.96 -10.30 17.44
N LEU A 28 9.72 -9.55 18.23
CA LEU A 28 9.75 -9.67 19.68
C LEU A 28 9.06 -8.47 20.31
N TYR A 29 8.06 -8.74 21.15
CA TYR A 29 7.53 -7.73 22.07
C TYR A 29 8.39 -7.71 23.33
N THR A 30 9.03 -6.58 23.61
CA THR A 30 9.97 -6.45 24.71
C THR A 30 9.25 -6.08 26.01
N GLY A 31 9.87 -6.35 27.17
CA GLY A 31 9.26 -6.12 28.49
C GLY A 31 8.98 -4.65 28.81
N ASP A 32 9.65 -3.73 28.11
CA ASP A 32 9.48 -2.27 28.15
C ASP A 32 8.42 -1.75 27.14
N GLY A 33 7.73 -2.65 26.43
CA GLY A 33 6.58 -2.32 25.58
C GLY A 33 6.92 -1.94 24.14
N ASN A 34 8.14 -2.23 23.69
CA ASN A 34 8.58 -1.97 22.32
C ASN A 34 8.42 -3.21 21.42
N LEU A 35 8.42 -2.98 20.10
CA LEU A 35 8.47 -4.05 19.10
C LEU A 35 9.87 -4.06 18.46
N ALA A 36 10.56 -5.18 18.60
CA ALA A 36 11.87 -5.40 18.01
C ALA A 36 11.79 -6.38 16.82
N TYR A 37 12.40 -6.01 15.70
CA TYR A 37 12.66 -6.93 14.58
C TYR A 37 13.94 -7.71 14.87
N LEU A 38 13.87 -9.04 14.78
CA LEU A 38 14.99 -9.93 15.10
C LEU A 38 15.83 -10.27 13.86
N ASP A 39 15.18 -10.33 12.71
CA ASP A 39 15.80 -10.63 11.42
C ASP A 39 15.67 -9.44 10.48
N PHE A 40 16.67 -9.26 9.62
CA PHE A 40 16.73 -8.24 8.58
C PHE A 40 17.25 -8.84 7.25
N GLY A 41 17.24 -10.18 7.11
CA GLY A 41 17.73 -10.88 5.93
C GLY A 41 16.94 -10.61 4.67
N VAL A 42 15.65 -10.24 4.79
CA VAL A 42 14.79 -9.87 3.66
C VAL A 42 14.21 -8.48 3.87
N LEU A 43 14.87 -7.49 3.25
CA LEU A 43 14.41 -6.10 3.21
C LEU A 43 14.11 -5.67 1.78
N CYS A 44 12.96 -5.04 1.59
CA CYS A 44 12.63 -4.32 0.37
C CYS A 44 13.03 -2.84 0.54
N ARG A 45 13.76 -2.28 -0.43
CA ARG A 45 14.02 -0.84 -0.50
C ARG A 45 13.02 -0.21 -1.44
N VAL A 46 12.33 0.82 -0.96
CA VAL A 46 11.37 1.58 -1.74
C VAL A 46 12.02 2.89 -2.15
N LYS A 47 11.91 3.29 -3.42
CA LYS A 47 12.44 4.60 -3.82
C LYS A 47 11.59 5.71 -3.17
N PRO A 48 12.15 6.85 -2.76
CA PRO A 48 11.36 7.91 -2.10
C PRO A 48 10.15 8.42 -2.90
N ASN A 49 10.26 8.44 -4.24
CA ASN A 49 9.14 8.77 -5.12
C ASN A 49 8.04 7.70 -5.09
N GLN A 50 8.40 6.41 -5.05
CA GLN A 50 7.43 5.31 -4.93
C GLN A 50 6.72 5.35 -3.56
N ALA A 51 7.46 5.60 -2.47
CA ALA A 51 6.87 5.74 -1.14
C ALA A 51 5.86 6.90 -1.08
N ARG A 52 6.21 8.04 -1.69
CA ARG A 52 5.29 9.18 -1.83
C ARG A 52 4.05 8.82 -2.66
N ALA A 53 4.24 8.17 -3.81
CA ALA A 53 3.14 7.76 -4.67
C ALA A 53 2.21 6.77 -3.97
N LEU A 54 2.72 5.88 -3.10
CA LEU A 54 1.89 5.00 -2.29
C LEU A 54 0.98 5.80 -1.33
N LEU A 55 1.51 6.83 -0.66
CA LEU A 55 0.71 7.67 0.24
C LEU A 55 -0.34 8.49 -0.50
N ILE A 56 0.01 9.03 -1.67
CA ILE A 56 -0.91 9.83 -2.49
C ILE A 56 -2.01 8.95 -3.09
N SER A 57 -1.64 7.75 -3.58
CA SER A 57 -2.59 6.80 -4.15
C SER A 57 -3.66 6.36 -3.17
N SER A 58 -3.31 6.26 -1.88
CA SER A 58 -4.25 6.01 -0.78
C SER A 58 -5.36 7.07 -0.72
N VAL A 59 -5.02 8.34 -0.99
CA VAL A 59 -6.00 9.44 -1.01
C VAL A 59 -6.87 9.37 -2.27
N HIS A 60 -6.25 9.17 -3.44
CA HIS A 60 -6.99 9.11 -4.71
C HIS A 60 -7.98 7.94 -4.73
N ILE A 61 -7.61 6.75 -4.23
CA ILE A 61 -8.52 5.61 -4.19
C ILE A 61 -9.72 5.84 -3.25
N ILE A 62 -9.50 6.45 -2.08
CA ILE A 62 -10.57 6.80 -1.12
C ILE A 62 -11.54 7.81 -1.74
N LYS A 63 -11.01 8.78 -2.49
CA LYS A 63 -11.80 9.80 -3.19
C LYS A 63 -12.41 9.31 -4.51
N LYS A 64 -12.18 8.04 -4.89
CA LYS A 64 -12.62 7.46 -6.17
C LYS A 64 -12.09 8.22 -7.39
N GLN A 65 -10.91 8.81 -7.26
CA GLN A 65 -10.19 9.50 -8.33
C GLN A 65 -9.34 8.48 -9.08
N TYR A 66 -9.99 7.60 -9.85
CA TYR A 66 -9.33 6.42 -10.40
C TYR A 66 -8.26 6.75 -11.43
N ARG A 67 -8.45 7.79 -12.24
CA ARG A 67 -7.44 8.20 -13.24
C ARG A 67 -6.12 8.57 -12.57
N GLU A 68 -6.21 9.41 -11.55
CA GLU A 68 -5.10 9.88 -10.73
C GLU A 68 -4.46 8.72 -9.96
N PHE A 69 -5.29 7.81 -9.43
CA PHE A 69 -4.81 6.58 -8.82
C PHE A 69 -4.00 5.71 -9.79
N ILE A 70 -4.43 5.54 -11.04
CA ILE A 70 -3.66 4.78 -12.05
C ILE A 70 -2.33 5.48 -12.37
N PHE A 71 -2.31 6.82 -12.45
CA PHE A 71 -1.04 7.54 -12.62
C PHE A 71 -0.09 7.36 -11.41
N ASP A 72 -0.62 7.25 -10.19
CA ASP A 72 0.22 6.88 -9.04
C ASP A 72 0.77 5.45 -9.16
N LEU A 73 -0.01 4.50 -9.72
CA LEU A 73 0.47 3.14 -10.00
C LEU A 73 1.59 3.14 -11.06
N VAL A 74 1.52 4.01 -12.06
CA VAL A 74 2.62 4.22 -13.03
C VAL A 74 3.84 4.79 -12.32
N ALA A 75 3.67 5.81 -11.47
CA ALA A 75 4.77 6.39 -10.69
C ALA A 75 5.40 5.41 -9.68
N MET A 76 4.64 4.39 -9.26
CA MET A 76 5.12 3.26 -8.46
C MET A 76 5.78 2.15 -9.28
N GLU A 77 5.80 2.25 -10.61
CA GLU A 77 6.30 1.21 -11.53
C GLU A 77 5.46 -0.09 -11.47
N VAL A 78 4.20 0.01 -11.04
CA VAL A 78 3.23 -1.11 -11.00
C VAL A 78 2.52 -1.28 -12.34
N VAL A 79 2.21 -0.17 -13.00
CA VAL A 79 1.60 -0.13 -14.34
C VAL A 79 2.63 0.40 -15.34
N ASP A 80 2.76 -0.31 -16.44
CA ASP A 80 3.58 0.07 -17.58
C ASP A 80 2.68 0.67 -18.67
N GLU A 81 2.71 2.00 -18.79
CA GLU A 81 1.87 2.76 -19.73
C GLU A 81 2.24 2.54 -21.20
N GLU A 82 3.40 1.93 -21.48
CA GLU A 82 3.75 1.52 -22.85
C GLU A 82 3.03 0.23 -23.26
N LYS A 83 2.64 -0.60 -22.28
CA LYS A 83 2.00 -1.90 -22.49
C LYS A 83 0.51 -1.89 -22.23
N VAL A 84 0.02 -0.92 -21.46
CA VAL A 84 -1.36 -0.88 -20.97
C VAL A 84 -1.95 0.50 -21.21
N SER A 85 -3.12 0.53 -21.86
CA SER A 85 -3.92 1.75 -22.04
C SER A 85 -4.49 2.23 -20.70
N ILE A 86 -4.10 3.43 -20.28
CA ILE A 86 -4.59 4.05 -19.04
C ILE A 86 -6.10 4.20 -19.06
N ASP A 87 -6.68 4.62 -20.19
CA ASP A 87 -8.14 4.81 -20.30
C ASP A 87 -8.91 3.51 -20.15
N ASP A 88 -8.37 2.39 -20.66
CA ASP A 88 -9.01 1.07 -20.52
C ASP A 88 -8.98 0.58 -19.07
N VAL A 89 -7.88 0.83 -18.34
CA VAL A 89 -7.77 0.49 -16.92
C VAL A 89 -8.71 1.35 -16.09
N VAL A 90 -8.78 2.65 -16.35
CA VAL A 90 -9.72 3.55 -15.67
C VAL A 90 -11.16 3.08 -15.87
N ALA A 91 -11.56 2.79 -17.12
CA ALA A 91 -12.88 2.28 -17.43
C ALA A 91 -13.19 0.94 -16.75
N ALA A 92 -12.19 0.06 -16.59
CA ALA A 92 -12.34 -1.18 -15.85
C ALA A 92 -12.58 -0.95 -14.35
N PHE A 93 -11.84 -0.02 -13.74
CA PHE A 93 -12.04 0.37 -12.34
C PHE A 93 -13.42 0.99 -12.12
N ASP A 94 -13.81 1.97 -12.95
CA ASP A 94 -15.15 2.58 -12.89
C ASP A 94 -16.25 1.51 -12.93
N ARG A 95 -16.16 0.58 -13.88
CA ARG A 95 -17.15 -0.50 -14.02
C ARG A 95 -17.22 -1.41 -12.78
N GLU A 96 -16.08 -1.87 -12.26
CA GLU A 96 -16.08 -2.79 -11.12
C GLU A 96 -16.52 -2.12 -9.82
N PHE A 97 -16.12 -0.87 -9.59
CA PHE A 97 -16.49 -0.15 -8.37
C PHE A 97 -17.94 0.35 -8.43
N SER A 98 -18.45 0.83 -9.57
CA SER A 98 -19.89 1.13 -9.72
C SER A 98 -20.77 -0.12 -9.55
N ARG A 99 -20.31 -1.30 -9.98
CA ARG A 99 -21.03 -2.57 -9.76
C ARG A 99 -21.13 -2.93 -8.27
N ASN A 100 -20.17 -2.51 -7.46
CA ASN A 100 -20.08 -2.84 -6.03
C ASN A 100 -20.68 -1.78 -5.11
N GLU A 101 -20.94 -0.56 -5.58
CA GLU A 101 -21.65 0.47 -4.79
C GLU A 101 -23.05 0.01 -4.35
N GLY A 102 -23.76 -0.76 -5.19
CA GLY A 102 -25.05 -1.35 -4.83
C GLY A 102 -25.00 -2.53 -3.85
N LYS A 103 -23.80 -2.95 -3.40
CA LYS A 103 -23.59 -4.10 -2.49
C LYS A 103 -22.93 -3.71 -1.16
N SER A 104 -22.61 -2.43 -0.96
CA SER A 104 -21.75 -1.98 0.15
C SER A 104 -22.41 -1.96 1.54
N ASP A 105 -23.71 -2.22 1.67
CA ASP A 105 -24.38 -2.29 2.98
C ASP A 105 -24.05 -3.55 3.81
N GLN A 106 -23.20 -4.47 3.31
CA GLN A 106 -22.89 -5.73 4.00
C GLN A 106 -21.49 -5.81 4.62
N VAL A 107 -20.64 -4.77 4.49
CA VAL A 107 -19.36 -4.74 5.20
C VAL A 107 -19.47 -3.80 6.40
N LYS A 108 -20.16 -4.28 7.45
CA LYS A 108 -19.98 -3.73 8.79
C LYS A 108 -18.67 -4.27 9.34
N LEU A 109 -17.73 -3.38 9.61
CA LEU A 109 -16.62 -3.64 10.53
C LEU A 109 -17.16 -3.96 11.94
#